data_AF-A0A0Q8G589-F1
#
_entry.id   AF-A0A0Q8G589-F1
#
_cell.length_a   1.000
_cell.length_b   1.000
_cell.length_c   1.000
_cell.angle_alpha   90.00
_cell.angle_beta   90.00
_cell.angle_gamma   90.00
#
_symmetry.space_group_name_H-M   'P 1'
#
loop_
_entity.id
_entity.type
_entity.pdbx_description
1 polymer ?
#
loop_
_entity_poly.entity_id
_entity_poly.type
_entity_poly.pdbx_seq_one_letter_code
_entity_poly.pdbx_strand_id
1 'polypeptide(L)'
;MPPNTVDTAVSNIRQQMDTSGWINPITNGEIQTVKSILSNLNAADTRAVVGKLSADELRQIADEMNDDSWFGNGGLSQGERRDFFNEMARDLGGAELAKLSQAFDRTTGRQTSRDRLLADDNITALGAAVGQHGSNQTKLDFIGQLAGASTDQSSIETMQESRLHDPQARAIAEVIGSMGNSPATAQQALQSLQPEQRQAVLKAATNEVLRVGGAMGGSGAVLTDTKPLEQLLKVASGIGDADTKARVFADAASVMTDLAGRGRPEAAENVRRAMGQLILSDTNGVMRELAANRETANGSALASYAKASLNAEDFNALGEIQAQISLGNAKNENPVARFEAQVQAPGGGQRFVNAETAGYYAGAVSAAVKDITQDAKEQGDLINATLKSVLTIVDKTAGRAHPAVGIGASVLKEWTQFGVKAAMDAKISGQVSADDKLFWALVPSVASRTLPNGRPDLEQAASSGAGSAFNGTWIVTREHAKP
;
A
#
# COMPACT_ATOMS: atom_id res chain seq x y z
N MET A 1 15.21 -46.92 11.17
CA MET A 1 15.15 -46.09 12.39
C MET A 1 13.75 -46.22 12.95
N PRO A 2 13.55 -46.36 14.28
CA PRO A 2 12.21 -46.38 14.87
C PRO A 2 11.50 -45.05 14.55
N PRO A 3 10.16 -45.03 14.43
CA PRO A 3 9.44 -43.78 14.19
C PRO A 3 9.72 -42.85 15.36
N ASN A 4 10.27 -41.67 15.08
CA ASN A 4 10.43 -40.62 16.07
C ASN A 4 9.04 -40.20 16.52
N THR A 5 8.58 -40.69 17.67
CA THR A 5 7.37 -40.17 18.30
C THR A 5 7.62 -38.72 18.70
N VAL A 6 6.59 -37.88 18.73
CA VAL A 6 6.69 -36.46 19.12
C VAL A 6 7.48 -36.28 20.42
N ASP A 7 7.26 -37.13 21.42
CA ASP A 7 7.97 -37.06 22.71
C ASP A 7 9.45 -37.46 22.60
N THR A 8 9.78 -38.44 21.76
CA THR A 8 11.17 -38.81 21.46
C THR A 8 11.89 -37.66 20.74
N ALA A 9 11.24 -37.01 19.78
CA ALA A 9 11.80 -35.87 19.07
C ALA A 9 12.06 -34.68 20.01
N VAL A 10 11.09 -34.32 20.87
CA VAL A 10 11.28 -33.27 21.90
C VAL A 10 12.40 -33.62 22.86
N SER A 11 12.45 -34.86 23.35
CA SER A 11 13.51 -35.31 24.27
C SER A 11 14.89 -35.25 23.61
N ASN A 12 15.00 -35.66 22.35
CA ASN A 12 16.25 -35.59 21.60
C ASN A 12 16.69 -34.15 21.38
N ILE A 13 15.77 -33.25 20.98
CA ILE A 13 16.09 -31.82 20.84
C ILE A 13 16.59 -31.26 22.18
N ARG A 14 15.91 -31.53 23.29
CA ARG A 14 16.35 -31.10 24.62
C ARG A 14 17.74 -31.61 24.98
N GLN A 15 18.02 -32.88 24.68
CA GLN A 15 19.33 -33.48 24.95
C GLN A 15 20.45 -32.84 24.11
N GLN A 16 20.18 -32.55 22.83
CA GLN A 16 21.14 -31.87 21.95
C GLN A 16 21.34 -30.40 22.35
N MET A 17 20.35 -29.80 22.99
CA MET A 17 20.38 -28.42 23.49
C MET A 17 20.81 -28.33 24.97
N ASP A 18 21.16 -29.44 25.63
CA ASP A 18 21.50 -29.47 27.04
C ASP A 18 22.92 -28.93 27.29
N THR A 19 23.00 -27.76 27.92
CA THR A 19 24.25 -27.07 28.26
C THR A 19 24.69 -27.34 29.70
N SER A 20 24.05 -28.25 30.43
CA SER A 20 24.28 -28.48 31.86
C SER A 20 25.64 -29.09 32.23
N GLY A 21 26.49 -29.42 31.26
CA GLY A 21 27.89 -29.77 31.48
C GLY A 21 28.81 -28.56 31.33
N TRP A 22 29.60 -28.24 32.37
CA TRP A 22 30.62 -27.15 32.44
C TRP A 22 31.49 -27.00 31.16
N ILE A 23 31.65 -28.04 30.33
CA ILE A 23 32.58 -28.10 29.18
C ILE A 23 31.88 -28.48 27.84
N ASN A 24 30.54 -28.53 27.75
CA ASN A 24 29.89 -29.04 26.52
C ASN A 24 29.16 -27.93 25.72
N PRO A 25 29.87 -27.18 24.86
CA PRO A 25 29.24 -26.22 23.95
C PRO A 25 28.44 -26.95 22.86
N ILE A 26 27.32 -26.37 22.45
CA ILE A 26 26.51 -26.88 21.34
C ILE A 26 27.31 -26.73 20.04
N THR A 27 27.44 -27.82 19.29
CA THR A 27 28.21 -27.88 18.05
C THR A 27 27.31 -27.74 16.82
N ASN A 28 27.89 -27.35 15.68
CA ASN A 28 27.17 -27.31 14.40
C ASN A 28 26.52 -28.66 14.05
N GLY A 29 27.16 -29.78 14.40
CA GLY A 29 26.60 -31.12 14.19
C GLY A 29 25.32 -31.36 14.98
N GLU A 30 25.20 -30.79 16.18
CA GLU A 30 24.02 -30.89 17.03
C GLU A 30 22.89 -29.98 16.49
N ILE A 31 23.22 -28.79 15.99
CA ILE A 31 22.25 -27.92 15.28
C ILE A 31 21.74 -28.59 14.00
N GLN A 32 22.63 -29.19 13.19
CA GLN A 32 22.25 -29.95 12.00
C GLN A 32 21.42 -31.19 12.38
N THR A 33 21.66 -31.79 13.55
CA THR A 33 20.85 -32.89 14.07
C THR A 33 19.46 -32.41 14.47
N VAL A 34 19.34 -31.28 15.18
CA VAL A 34 18.05 -30.65 15.52
C VAL A 34 17.27 -30.30 14.25
N LYS A 35 17.92 -29.67 13.27
CA LYS A 35 17.35 -29.41 11.94
C LYS A 35 16.87 -30.72 11.31
N SER A 36 17.73 -31.73 11.22
CA SER A 36 17.39 -33.03 10.62
C SER A 36 16.24 -33.75 11.34
N ILE A 37 16.15 -33.65 12.68
CA ILE A 37 15.02 -34.18 13.43
C ILE A 37 13.74 -33.49 12.97
N LEU A 38 13.71 -32.16 12.95
CA LEU A 38 12.54 -31.38 12.55
C LEU A 38 12.16 -31.60 11.07
N SER A 39 13.14 -31.67 10.17
CA SER A 39 12.96 -31.88 8.73
C SER A 39 12.45 -33.29 8.36
N ASN A 40 12.74 -34.29 9.19
CA ASN A 40 12.34 -35.68 8.93
C ASN A 40 10.96 -36.04 9.53
N LEU A 41 10.35 -35.12 10.29
CA LEU A 41 8.99 -35.30 10.81
C LEU A 41 7.97 -34.91 9.74
N ASN A 42 6.77 -35.50 9.83
CA ASN A 42 5.66 -35.00 9.04
C ASN A 42 5.13 -33.68 9.66
N ALA A 43 4.38 -32.90 8.89
CA ALA A 43 3.87 -31.60 9.34
C ALA A 43 3.09 -31.63 10.67
N ALA A 44 2.34 -32.70 10.95
CA ALA A 44 1.59 -32.81 12.21
C ALA A 44 2.53 -33.01 13.41
N ASP A 45 3.55 -33.86 13.25
CA ASP A 45 4.54 -34.11 14.28
C ASP A 45 5.47 -32.91 14.46
N THR A 46 5.89 -32.24 13.38
CA THR A 46 6.70 -31.00 13.44
C THR A 46 5.95 -29.91 14.22
N ARG A 47 4.65 -29.70 13.95
CA ARG A 47 3.81 -28.77 14.74
C ARG A 47 3.73 -29.18 16.21
N ALA A 48 3.52 -30.46 16.49
CA ALA A 48 3.40 -30.95 17.87
C ALA A 48 4.71 -30.79 18.65
N VAL A 49 5.86 -30.99 17.98
CA VAL A 49 7.19 -30.76 18.57
C VAL A 49 7.41 -29.28 18.85
N VAL A 50 7.26 -28.39 17.86
CA VAL A 50 7.44 -26.94 18.05
C VAL A 50 6.45 -26.38 19.07
N GLY A 51 5.22 -26.89 19.11
CA GLY A 51 4.21 -26.52 20.09
C GLY A 51 4.56 -26.93 21.54
N LYS A 52 5.38 -27.98 21.72
CA LYS A 52 5.84 -28.47 23.04
C LYS A 52 7.12 -27.80 23.53
N LEU A 53 7.89 -27.16 22.64
CA LEU A 53 9.05 -26.37 23.02
C LEU A 53 8.60 -25.06 23.69
N SER A 54 9.22 -24.72 24.80
CA SER A 54 9.04 -23.45 25.49
C SER A 54 9.68 -22.29 24.70
N ALA A 55 9.29 -21.06 25.03
CA ALA A 55 9.87 -19.88 24.40
C ALA A 55 11.38 -19.80 24.61
N ASP A 56 11.88 -20.23 25.78
CA ASP A 56 13.31 -20.20 26.09
C ASP A 56 14.08 -21.28 25.31
N GLU A 57 13.51 -22.47 25.16
CA GLU A 57 14.09 -23.53 24.31
C GLU A 57 14.14 -23.10 22.83
N LEU A 58 13.09 -22.45 22.33
CA LEU A 58 13.07 -21.92 20.96
C LEU A 58 14.08 -20.78 20.77
N ARG A 59 14.23 -19.89 21.76
CA ARG A 59 15.26 -18.84 21.74
C ARG A 59 16.66 -19.43 21.74
N GLN A 60 16.91 -20.44 22.56
CA GLN A 60 18.20 -21.11 22.58
C GLN A 60 18.52 -21.72 21.21
N ILE A 61 17.55 -22.39 20.57
CA ILE A 61 17.73 -22.90 19.19
C ILE A 61 18.02 -21.75 18.21
N ALA A 62 17.27 -20.65 18.28
CA ALA A 62 17.48 -19.49 17.43
C ALA A 62 18.86 -18.82 17.66
N ASP A 63 19.35 -18.85 18.90
CA ASP A 63 20.65 -18.30 19.25
C ASP A 63 21.80 -19.13 18.68
N GLU A 64 21.74 -20.44 18.85
CA GLU A 64 22.73 -21.36 18.29
C GLU A 64 22.73 -21.34 16.75
N MET A 65 21.57 -21.21 16.10
CA MET A 65 21.47 -21.07 14.64
C MET A 65 22.14 -19.79 14.10
N ASN A 66 22.31 -18.78 14.95
CA ASN A 66 22.83 -17.46 14.59
C ASN A 66 24.24 -17.18 15.15
N ASP A 67 24.81 -18.07 15.97
CA ASP A 67 26.15 -17.87 16.53
C ASP A 67 27.23 -18.04 15.46
N ASP A 68 27.88 -16.92 15.10
CA ASP A 68 28.97 -16.88 14.14
C ASP A 68 30.34 -17.25 14.76
N SER A 69 30.49 -17.47 16.09
CA SER A 69 31.80 -17.78 16.71
C SER A 69 31.77 -18.33 18.14
N TRP A 70 32.23 -19.59 18.30
CA TRP A 70 33.09 -19.96 19.45
C TRP A 70 34.34 -20.77 19.03
N PHE A 71 34.28 -21.79 18.15
CA PHE A 71 35.50 -22.44 17.60
C PHE A 71 35.32 -22.93 16.15
N GLY A 72 35.14 -22.01 15.20
CA GLY A 72 35.45 -22.26 13.79
C GLY A 72 34.46 -23.08 12.94
N ASN A 73 33.34 -23.55 13.48
CA ASN A 73 32.28 -24.26 12.74
C ASN A 73 30.86 -23.66 12.96
N GLY A 74 30.73 -22.42 13.47
CA GLY A 74 29.49 -21.86 14.03
C GLY A 74 28.30 -21.64 13.07
N GLY A 75 27.08 -21.72 13.64
CA GLY A 75 25.80 -21.28 13.05
C GLY A 75 25.35 -21.99 11.77
N LEU A 76 24.08 -21.81 11.40
CA LEU A 76 23.63 -22.12 10.04
C LEU A 76 24.06 -20.99 9.10
N SER A 77 24.48 -21.29 7.87
CA SER A 77 24.68 -20.25 6.85
C SER A 77 23.36 -19.56 6.50
N GLN A 78 23.42 -18.38 5.87
CA GLN A 78 22.22 -17.67 5.39
C GLN A 78 21.33 -18.55 4.49
N GLY A 79 21.94 -19.35 3.62
CA GLY A 79 21.22 -20.29 2.76
C GLY A 79 20.52 -21.39 3.56
N GLU A 80 21.21 -21.98 4.53
CA GLU A 80 20.64 -23.02 5.39
C GLU A 80 19.54 -22.52 6.30
N ARG A 81 19.64 -21.28 6.81
CA ARG A 81 18.57 -20.62 7.57
C ARG A 81 17.34 -20.40 6.70
N ARG A 82 17.53 -19.93 5.47
CA ARG A 82 16.42 -19.78 4.51
C ARG A 82 15.75 -21.11 4.22
N ASP A 83 16.52 -22.18 4.00
CA ASP A 83 15.96 -23.50 3.75
C ASP A 83 15.19 -24.04 4.95
N PHE A 84 15.70 -23.80 6.17
CA PHE A 84 14.97 -24.09 7.40
C PHE A 84 13.66 -23.31 7.50
N PHE A 85 13.66 -22.00 7.25
CA PHE A 85 12.43 -21.20 7.26
C PHE A 85 11.43 -21.66 6.20
N ASN A 86 11.90 -22.05 5.02
CA ASN A 86 11.05 -22.58 3.95
C ASN A 86 10.36 -23.89 4.36
N GLU A 87 11.09 -24.77 5.04
CA GLU A 87 10.54 -26.03 5.55
C GLU A 87 9.54 -25.80 6.68
N MET A 88 9.90 -24.98 7.66
CA MET A 88 8.99 -24.59 8.74
C MET A 88 7.72 -23.91 8.21
N ALA A 89 7.82 -23.06 7.19
CA ALA A 89 6.67 -22.41 6.58
C ALA A 89 5.73 -23.38 5.83
N ARG A 90 6.22 -24.53 5.35
CA ARG A 90 5.39 -25.60 4.75
C ARG A 90 4.66 -26.39 5.83
N ASP A 91 5.36 -26.67 6.93
CA ASP A 91 4.92 -27.66 7.88
C ASP A 91 4.16 -27.05 9.07
N LEU A 92 4.47 -25.83 9.48
CA LEU A 92 3.91 -25.19 10.67
C LEU A 92 2.62 -24.38 10.41
N GLY A 93 1.83 -24.18 11.47
CA GLY A 93 0.70 -23.26 11.50
C GLY A 93 1.14 -21.83 11.84
N GLY A 94 0.26 -20.86 11.65
CA GLY A 94 0.61 -19.44 11.85
C GLY A 94 1.01 -19.11 13.29
N ALA A 95 0.43 -19.80 14.29
CA ALA A 95 0.79 -19.62 15.69
C ALA A 95 2.20 -20.14 16.01
N GLU A 96 2.59 -21.32 15.51
CA GLU A 96 3.93 -21.85 15.68
C GLU A 96 4.98 -21.00 14.94
N LEU A 97 4.65 -20.50 13.75
CA LEU A 97 5.51 -19.59 12.99
C LEU A 97 5.69 -18.25 13.70
N ALA A 98 4.64 -17.71 14.33
CA ALA A 98 4.75 -16.49 15.12
C ALA A 98 5.61 -16.68 16.37
N LYS A 99 5.49 -17.84 17.05
CA LYS A 99 6.41 -18.21 18.14
C LYS A 99 7.85 -18.29 17.66
N LEU A 100 8.08 -18.89 16.49
CA LEU A 100 9.41 -18.93 15.87
C LEU A 100 9.93 -17.52 15.59
N SER A 101 9.10 -16.64 15.02
CA SER A 101 9.44 -15.22 14.82
C SER A 101 9.84 -14.54 16.13
N GLN A 102 9.11 -14.76 17.21
CA GLN A 102 9.42 -14.21 18.55
C GLN A 102 10.70 -14.81 19.15
N ALA A 103 11.06 -16.05 18.81
CA ALA A 103 12.29 -16.67 19.25
C ALA A 103 13.53 -16.09 18.53
N PHE A 104 13.38 -15.73 17.25
CA PHE A 104 14.40 -15.02 16.49
C PHE A 104 14.47 -13.51 16.80
N ASP A 105 13.46 -12.98 17.48
CA ASP A 105 13.42 -11.60 17.92
C ASP A 105 14.39 -11.36 19.08
N ARG A 106 15.47 -10.66 18.75
CA ARG A 106 16.55 -10.29 19.67
C ARG A 106 16.38 -8.85 20.16
N THR A 107 15.18 -8.48 20.58
CA THR A 107 14.88 -7.20 21.24
C THR A 107 15.02 -7.25 22.76
N THR A 108 15.13 -8.44 23.36
CA THR A 108 15.25 -8.62 24.81
C THR A 108 16.59 -9.26 25.20
N GLY A 109 17.44 -8.56 25.97
CA GLY A 109 18.71 -9.07 26.51
C GLY A 109 19.93 -8.14 26.39
N ARG A 110 21.12 -8.61 26.78
CA ARG A 110 22.42 -7.94 26.51
C ARG A 110 22.79 -8.17 25.03
N GLN A 111 22.20 -7.40 24.14
CA GLN A 111 22.39 -7.56 22.69
C GLN A 111 23.27 -6.48 22.08
N THR A 112 24.09 -6.87 21.12
CA THR A 112 24.79 -5.91 20.27
C THR A 112 23.86 -5.42 19.17
N SER A 113 24.15 -4.26 18.60
CA SER A 113 23.38 -3.77 17.44
C SER A 113 23.50 -4.69 16.21
N ARG A 114 24.55 -5.52 16.11
CA ARG A 114 24.68 -6.54 15.06
C ARG A 114 23.65 -7.65 15.24
N ASP A 115 23.41 -8.09 16.48
CA ASP A 115 22.44 -9.15 16.78
C ASP A 115 21.01 -8.74 16.41
N ARG A 116 20.68 -7.46 16.61
CA ARG A 116 19.38 -6.89 16.24
C ARG A 116 19.19 -6.78 14.73
N LEU A 117 20.24 -6.46 13.96
CA LEU A 117 20.18 -6.48 12.49
C LEU A 117 19.99 -7.92 11.95
N LEU A 118 20.67 -8.90 12.54
CA LEU A 118 20.48 -10.31 12.18
C LEU A 118 19.07 -10.81 12.49
N ALA A 119 18.49 -10.41 13.62
CA ALA A 119 17.09 -10.71 13.95
C ALA A 119 16.13 -10.11 12.92
N ASP A 120 16.37 -8.86 12.49
CA ASP A 120 15.58 -8.18 11.46
C ASP A 120 15.57 -8.97 10.13
N ASP A 121 16.75 -9.38 9.67
CA ASP A 121 16.90 -10.15 8.44
C ASP A 121 16.26 -11.55 8.54
N ASN A 122 16.40 -12.22 9.69
CA ASN A 122 15.84 -13.55 9.91
C ASN A 122 14.31 -13.54 9.99
N ILE A 123 13.72 -12.60 10.72
CA ILE A 123 12.27 -12.47 10.83
C ILE A 123 11.66 -12.08 9.48
N THR A 124 12.33 -11.19 8.72
CA THR A 124 11.90 -10.85 7.36
C THR A 124 11.99 -12.07 6.43
N ALA A 125 13.07 -12.86 6.51
CA ALA A 125 13.21 -14.10 5.73
C ALA A 125 12.16 -15.16 6.11
N LEU A 126 11.80 -15.26 7.38
CA LEU A 126 10.70 -16.10 7.84
C LEU A 126 9.36 -15.60 7.25
N GLY A 127 9.09 -14.29 7.29
CA GLY A 127 7.92 -13.69 6.65
C GLY A 127 7.84 -14.02 5.15
N ALA A 128 8.95 -13.87 4.42
CA ALA A 128 9.02 -14.26 3.01
C ALA A 128 8.75 -15.75 2.78
N ALA A 129 9.30 -16.63 3.63
CA ALA A 129 9.05 -18.07 3.58
C ALA A 129 7.58 -18.42 3.83
N VAL A 130 6.95 -17.81 4.85
CA VAL A 130 5.50 -17.94 5.10
C VAL A 130 4.69 -17.43 3.91
N GLY A 131 5.11 -16.31 3.34
CA GLY A 131 4.54 -15.76 2.12
C GLY A 131 4.60 -16.75 0.95
N GLN A 132 5.72 -17.43 0.75
CA GLN A 132 5.93 -18.31 -0.40
C GLN A 132 5.33 -19.71 -0.22
N HIS A 133 5.35 -20.24 1.00
CA HIS A 133 5.07 -21.65 1.26
C HIS A 133 3.87 -21.90 2.18
N GLY A 134 3.47 -20.92 2.98
CA GLY A 134 2.34 -21.05 3.88
C GLY A 134 1.01 -21.15 3.12
N SER A 135 0.06 -21.88 3.70
CA SER A 135 -1.33 -21.86 3.24
C SER A 135 -1.96 -20.48 3.46
N ASN A 136 -3.07 -20.17 2.78
CA ASN A 136 -3.78 -18.90 3.00
C ASN A 136 -4.20 -18.70 4.47
N GLN A 137 -4.65 -19.76 5.14
CA GLN A 137 -4.98 -19.69 6.56
C GLN A 137 -3.73 -19.46 7.42
N THR A 138 -2.63 -20.18 7.14
CA THR A 138 -1.35 -20.00 7.84
C THR A 138 -0.87 -18.55 7.76
N LYS A 139 -1.00 -17.91 6.60
CA LYS A 139 -0.62 -16.51 6.41
C LYS A 139 -1.49 -15.55 7.24
N LEU A 140 -2.81 -15.76 7.25
CA LEU A 140 -3.73 -14.94 8.06
C LEU A 140 -3.46 -15.09 9.56
N ASP A 141 -3.29 -16.33 10.02
CA ASP A 141 -3.00 -16.63 11.42
C ASP A 141 -1.66 -15.99 11.83
N PHE A 142 -0.63 -16.11 10.99
CA PHE A 142 0.68 -15.50 11.24
C PHE A 142 0.59 -13.97 11.37
N ILE A 143 -0.12 -13.31 10.44
CA ILE A 143 -0.35 -11.85 10.50
C ILE A 143 -1.10 -11.48 11.78
N GLY A 144 -2.18 -12.21 12.11
CA GLY A 144 -2.98 -11.94 13.31
C GLY A 144 -2.18 -12.05 14.60
N GLN A 145 -1.20 -12.97 14.66
CA GLN A 145 -0.32 -13.14 15.83
C GLN A 145 0.77 -12.06 15.92
N LEU A 146 1.26 -11.53 14.79
CA LEU A 146 2.30 -10.49 14.78
C LEU A 146 1.75 -9.07 14.87
N ALA A 147 0.48 -8.83 14.54
CA ALA A 147 -0.12 -7.50 14.47
C ALA A 147 0.07 -6.66 15.76
N GLY A 148 0.01 -7.29 16.93
CA GLY A 148 0.21 -6.58 18.21
C GLY A 148 1.61 -5.99 18.39
N ALA A 149 2.62 -6.57 17.74
CA ALA A 149 4.01 -6.12 17.79
C ALA A 149 4.39 -5.22 16.60
N SER A 150 3.55 -5.08 15.57
CA SER A 150 3.91 -4.35 14.34
C SER A 150 3.94 -2.82 14.48
N THR A 151 4.06 -2.28 15.70
CA THR A 151 4.05 -0.84 15.98
C THR A 151 5.18 -0.43 16.93
N ASP A 152 6.10 -1.34 17.24
CA ASP A 152 7.20 -1.13 18.19
C ASP A 152 8.48 -0.59 17.53
N GLN A 153 8.31 0.10 16.39
CA GLN A 153 9.40 0.65 15.59
C GLN A 153 10.46 1.38 16.43
N SER A 154 11.71 0.95 16.28
CA SER A 154 12.88 1.53 16.95
C SER A 154 14.04 1.75 15.99
N SER A 155 15.04 2.55 16.35
CA SER A 155 16.28 2.65 15.56
C SER A 155 17.33 1.66 16.08
N ILE A 156 17.94 0.91 15.17
CA ILE A 156 19.19 0.19 15.44
C ILE A 156 20.32 1.03 14.88
N GLU A 157 21.38 1.22 15.67
CA GLU A 157 22.59 1.93 15.26
C GLU A 157 23.84 1.08 15.52
N THR A 158 24.63 0.89 14.48
CA THR A 158 25.98 0.29 14.53
C THR A 158 27.00 1.33 14.04
N MET A 159 28.30 1.02 14.13
CA MET A 159 29.34 1.89 13.56
C MET A 159 29.22 2.09 12.03
N GLN A 160 28.51 1.22 11.32
CA GLN A 160 28.45 1.19 9.85
C GLN A 160 27.03 1.35 9.28
N GLU A 161 26.00 1.16 10.09
CA GLU A 161 24.60 1.09 9.66
C GLU A 161 23.65 1.61 10.73
N SER A 162 22.68 2.43 10.34
CA SER A 162 21.47 2.70 11.11
C SER A 162 20.24 2.25 10.34
N ARG A 163 19.30 1.56 10.99
CA ARG A 163 18.12 0.98 10.35
C ARG A 163 16.89 1.22 11.23
N LEU A 164 15.75 1.54 10.62
CA LEU A 164 14.45 1.48 11.30
C LEU A 164 14.04 0.01 11.45
N HIS A 165 14.00 -0.44 12.70
CA HIS A 165 13.71 -1.80 13.11
C HIS A 165 12.26 -1.95 13.51
N ASP A 166 11.54 -2.74 12.72
CA ASP A 166 10.20 -3.23 13.02
C ASP A 166 10.03 -4.54 12.22
N PRO A 167 10.69 -5.62 12.66
CA PRO A 167 10.81 -6.81 11.85
C PRO A 167 9.48 -7.54 11.70
N GLN A 168 8.58 -7.41 12.68
CA GLN A 168 7.22 -7.93 12.60
C GLN A 168 6.40 -7.20 11.54
N ALA A 169 6.44 -5.86 11.49
CA ALA A 169 5.77 -5.12 10.41
C ALA A 169 6.34 -5.46 9.02
N ARG A 170 7.67 -5.62 8.91
CA ARG A 170 8.34 -6.06 7.66
C ARG A 170 7.88 -7.47 7.25
N ALA A 171 7.86 -8.42 8.18
CA ALA A 171 7.41 -9.78 7.91
C ALA A 171 5.93 -9.82 7.49
N ILE A 172 5.07 -9.03 8.12
CA ILE A 172 3.66 -8.89 7.70
C ILE A 172 3.59 -8.33 6.27
N ALA A 173 4.39 -7.31 5.94
CA ALA A 173 4.41 -6.75 4.59
C ALA A 173 4.82 -7.78 3.53
N GLU A 174 5.84 -8.59 3.79
CA GLU A 174 6.28 -9.69 2.90
C GLU A 174 5.17 -10.72 2.69
N VAL A 175 4.48 -11.11 3.77
CA VAL A 175 3.38 -12.08 3.70
C VAL A 175 2.19 -11.53 2.91
N ILE A 176 1.81 -10.27 3.10
CA ILE A 176 0.74 -9.63 2.32
C ILE A 176 1.17 -9.49 0.85
N GLY A 177 2.40 -9.05 0.59
CA GLY A 177 2.95 -8.89 -0.76
C GLY A 177 2.97 -10.19 -1.59
N SER A 178 2.98 -11.35 -0.93
CA SER A 178 2.93 -12.65 -1.60
C SER A 178 1.51 -13.09 -2.02
N MET A 179 0.45 -12.40 -1.56
CA MET A 179 -0.94 -12.81 -1.77
C MET A 179 -1.53 -12.40 -3.13
N GLY A 180 -0.69 -12.09 -4.13
CA GLY A 180 -1.16 -11.63 -5.45
C GLY A 180 -2.09 -12.62 -6.18
N ASN A 181 -2.01 -13.91 -5.87
CA ASN A 181 -2.88 -14.95 -6.42
C ASN A 181 -4.07 -15.29 -5.50
N SER A 182 -4.27 -14.54 -4.41
CA SER A 182 -5.37 -14.75 -3.45
C SER A 182 -5.91 -13.42 -2.91
N PRO A 183 -6.60 -12.62 -3.75
CA PRO A 183 -7.08 -11.29 -3.36
C PRO A 183 -8.02 -11.29 -2.14
N ALA A 184 -8.85 -12.33 -1.97
CA ALA A 184 -9.72 -12.46 -0.81
C ALA A 184 -8.93 -12.61 0.50
N THR A 185 -7.83 -13.38 0.47
CA THR A 185 -6.92 -13.52 1.61
C THR A 185 -6.20 -12.21 1.89
N ALA A 186 -5.73 -11.51 0.85
CA ALA A 186 -5.11 -10.19 1.01
C ALA A 186 -6.05 -9.17 1.64
N GLN A 187 -7.32 -9.17 1.22
CA GLN A 187 -8.36 -8.34 1.81
C GLN A 187 -8.54 -8.66 3.30
N GLN A 188 -8.70 -9.93 3.66
CA GLN A 188 -8.84 -10.36 5.05
C GLN A 188 -7.63 -9.96 5.90
N ALA A 189 -6.41 -10.09 5.36
CA ALA A 189 -5.18 -9.69 6.03
C ALA A 189 -5.10 -8.17 6.29
N LEU A 190 -5.48 -7.35 5.31
CA LEU A 190 -5.47 -5.89 5.49
C LEU A 190 -6.60 -5.41 6.40
N GLN A 191 -7.74 -6.09 6.40
CA GLN A 191 -8.89 -5.79 7.26
C GLN A 191 -8.68 -6.23 8.71
N SER A 192 -7.80 -7.19 8.99
CA SER A 192 -7.47 -7.61 10.35
C SER A 192 -6.52 -6.65 11.07
N LEU A 193 -5.82 -5.79 10.34
CA LEU A 193 -4.92 -4.78 10.89
C LEU A 193 -5.67 -3.50 11.28
N GLN A 194 -5.42 -3.02 12.49
CA GLN A 194 -5.86 -1.69 12.92
C GLN A 194 -5.17 -0.59 12.09
N PRO A 195 -5.72 0.64 12.03
CA PRO A 195 -5.14 1.72 11.24
C PRO A 195 -3.64 1.95 11.49
N GLU A 196 -3.23 1.99 12.75
CA GLU A 196 -1.84 2.22 13.16
C GLU A 196 -0.93 1.06 12.74
N GLN A 197 -1.43 -0.18 12.86
CA GLN A 197 -0.71 -1.39 12.45
C GLN A 197 -0.53 -1.44 10.94
N ARG A 198 -1.59 -1.13 10.17
CA ARG A 198 -1.55 -1.10 8.71
C ARG A 198 -0.57 -0.04 8.21
N GLN A 199 -0.61 1.16 8.78
CA GLN A 199 0.34 2.23 8.46
C GLN A 199 1.79 1.82 8.78
N ALA A 200 2.02 1.19 9.93
CA ALA A 200 3.35 0.72 10.32
C ALA A 200 3.88 -0.38 9.37
N VAL A 201 3.03 -1.33 8.95
CA VAL A 201 3.35 -2.33 7.92
C VAL A 201 3.75 -1.68 6.60
N LEU A 202 3.00 -0.70 6.11
CA LEU A 202 3.35 0.00 4.87
C LEU A 202 4.65 0.79 5.01
N LYS A 203 4.89 1.43 6.17
CA LYS A 203 6.12 2.16 6.44
C LYS A 203 7.33 1.22 6.53
N ALA A 204 7.18 0.08 7.18
CA ALA A 204 8.22 -0.93 7.30
C ALA A 204 8.63 -1.52 5.93
N ALA A 205 7.67 -1.59 5.00
CA ALA A 205 7.87 -2.06 3.63
C ALA A 205 8.72 -1.13 2.73
N THR A 206 9.16 0.03 3.22
CA THR A 206 10.13 0.90 2.50
C THR A 206 11.60 0.49 2.71
N ASN A 207 11.83 -0.47 3.61
CA ASN A 207 13.13 -1.09 3.91
C ASN A 207 14.31 -0.09 3.92
N GLU A 208 14.20 0.94 4.77
CA GLU A 208 15.21 2.00 4.86
C GLU A 208 16.44 1.56 5.67
N VAL A 209 17.61 1.78 5.08
CA VAL A 209 18.92 1.47 5.66
C VAL A 209 19.86 2.66 5.45
N LEU A 210 20.26 3.35 6.52
CA LEU A 210 21.34 4.34 6.51
C LEU A 210 22.68 3.61 6.62
N ARG A 211 23.51 3.66 5.57
CA ARG A 211 24.91 3.20 5.64
C ARG A 211 25.81 4.38 6.00
N VAL A 212 26.49 4.29 7.14
CA VAL A 212 27.47 5.29 7.58
C VAL A 212 28.78 5.01 6.84
N GLY A 213 29.28 5.98 6.06
CA GLY A 213 30.57 5.87 5.40
C GLY A 213 31.69 5.73 6.43
N GLY A 214 32.51 4.67 6.31
CA GLY A 214 33.44 4.25 7.35
C GLY A 214 34.43 5.32 7.84
N ALA A 215 34.79 5.24 9.14
CA ALA A 215 35.89 5.81 9.94
C ALA A 215 36.40 7.26 9.73
N MET A 216 36.09 7.94 8.62
CA MET A 216 36.66 9.23 8.22
C MET A 216 35.55 10.16 7.70
N GLY A 217 34.46 10.32 8.47
CA GLY A 217 33.52 11.45 8.34
C GLY A 217 32.77 11.57 7.01
N GLY A 218 32.64 10.50 6.22
CA GLY A 218 31.86 10.52 4.99
C GLY A 218 30.36 10.63 5.27
N SER A 219 29.62 11.43 4.49
CA SER A 219 28.16 11.51 4.60
C SER A 219 27.56 10.12 4.38
N GLY A 220 26.78 9.62 5.33
CA GLY A 220 26.09 8.34 5.17
C GLY A 220 25.07 8.41 4.02
N ALA A 221 24.96 7.33 3.25
CA ALA A 221 23.94 7.19 2.21
C ALA A 221 22.76 6.40 2.78
N VAL A 222 21.54 6.95 2.69
CA VAL A 222 20.32 6.18 2.98
C VAL A 222 19.89 5.44 1.72
N LEU A 223 19.89 4.12 1.82
CA LEU A 223 19.30 3.22 0.85
C LEU A 223 17.84 2.99 1.25
N THR A 224 16.93 3.14 0.28
CA THR A 224 15.51 2.89 0.46
C THR A 224 15.09 1.91 -0.63
N ASP A 225 14.54 0.75 -0.26
CA ASP A 225 14.00 -0.23 -1.21
C ASP A 225 12.48 -0.31 -1.07
N THR A 226 11.79 0.34 -2.01
CA THR A 226 10.32 0.41 -2.02
C THR A 226 9.64 -0.80 -2.65
N LYS A 227 10.39 -1.77 -3.19
CA LYS A 227 9.78 -2.92 -3.89
C LYS A 227 8.77 -3.71 -3.04
N PRO A 228 9.02 -3.98 -1.73
CA PRO A 228 8.02 -4.66 -0.91
C PRO A 228 6.73 -3.85 -0.79
N LEU A 229 6.82 -2.53 -0.59
CA LEU A 229 5.66 -1.64 -0.54
C LEU A 229 4.92 -1.59 -1.89
N GLU A 230 5.64 -1.45 -3.00
CA GLU A 230 5.05 -1.47 -4.34
C GLU A 230 4.30 -2.79 -4.61
N GLN A 231 4.88 -3.92 -4.19
CA GLN A 231 4.25 -5.23 -4.31
C GLN A 231 3.01 -5.35 -3.42
N LEU A 232 3.04 -4.82 -2.20
CA LEU A 232 1.87 -4.76 -1.32
C LEU A 232 0.74 -3.94 -1.95
N LEU A 233 1.05 -2.75 -2.50
CA LEU A 233 0.08 -1.90 -3.19
C LEU A 233 -0.49 -2.58 -4.44
N LYS A 234 0.35 -3.30 -5.18
CA LYS A 234 -0.10 -4.12 -6.31
C LYS A 234 -1.05 -5.23 -5.88
N VAL A 235 -0.78 -5.93 -4.77
CA VAL A 235 -1.71 -6.92 -4.21
C VAL A 235 -3.03 -6.24 -3.81
N ALA A 236 -2.96 -5.09 -3.14
CA ALA A 236 -4.14 -4.33 -2.74
C ALA A 236 -4.98 -3.85 -3.94
N SER A 237 -4.35 -3.53 -5.08
CA SER A 237 -5.05 -3.20 -6.32
C SER A 237 -5.96 -4.34 -6.83
N GLY A 238 -5.61 -5.59 -6.53
CA GLY A 238 -6.37 -6.78 -6.95
C GLY A 238 -7.57 -7.12 -6.06
N ILE A 239 -7.74 -6.44 -4.93
CA ILE A 239 -8.83 -6.65 -3.98
C ILE A 239 -10.17 -6.19 -4.59
N GLY A 240 -11.29 -6.81 -4.19
CA GLY A 240 -12.62 -6.42 -4.65
C GLY A 240 -13.25 -5.29 -3.82
N ASP A 241 -12.84 -5.16 -2.55
CA ASP A 241 -13.38 -4.19 -1.60
C ASP A 241 -12.74 -2.80 -1.74
N ALA A 242 -13.57 -1.82 -2.10
CA ALA A 242 -13.14 -0.44 -2.34
C ALA A 242 -12.72 0.29 -1.04
N ASP A 243 -13.34 -0.03 0.10
CA ASP A 243 -13.03 0.61 1.39
C ASP A 243 -11.60 0.24 1.82
N THR A 244 -11.26 -1.05 1.73
CA THR A 244 -9.90 -1.54 2.00
C THR A 244 -8.88 -0.87 1.08
N LYS A 245 -9.17 -0.74 -0.22
CA LYS A 245 -8.29 -0.01 -1.15
C LYS A 245 -8.11 1.45 -0.75
N ALA A 246 -9.20 2.14 -0.40
CA ALA A 246 -9.15 3.55 0.01
C ALA A 246 -8.31 3.77 1.27
N ARG A 247 -8.42 2.89 2.27
CA ARG A 247 -7.59 2.95 3.48
C ARG A 247 -6.11 2.70 3.19
N VAL A 248 -5.81 1.68 2.37
CA VAL A 248 -4.43 1.41 1.93
C VAL A 248 -3.86 2.58 1.13
N PHE A 249 -4.66 3.19 0.24
CA PHE A 249 -4.27 4.39 -0.49
C PHE A 249 -3.91 5.55 0.45
N ALA A 250 -4.72 5.78 1.48
CA ALA A 250 -4.49 6.86 2.44
C ALA A 250 -3.23 6.65 3.28
N ASP A 251 -3.00 5.43 3.76
CA ASP A 251 -1.78 5.10 4.51
C ASP A 251 -0.54 5.23 3.60
N ALA A 252 -0.64 4.78 2.34
CA ALA A 252 0.43 4.93 1.36
C ALA A 252 0.73 6.40 1.04
N ALA A 253 -0.28 7.27 0.99
CA ALA A 253 -0.08 8.70 0.84
C ALA A 253 0.74 9.28 1.99
N SER A 254 0.47 8.85 3.23
CA SER A 254 1.26 9.26 4.39
C SER A 254 2.72 8.81 4.28
N VAL A 255 2.97 7.56 3.85
CA VAL A 255 4.34 7.05 3.65
C VAL A 255 5.06 7.79 2.53
N MET A 256 4.38 8.05 1.41
CA MET A 256 4.93 8.81 0.28
C MET A 256 5.33 10.24 0.70
N THR A 257 4.46 10.95 1.42
CA THR A 257 4.74 12.31 1.91
C THR A 257 5.90 12.32 2.91
N ASP A 258 5.97 11.33 3.81
CA ASP A 258 7.09 11.17 4.74
C ASP A 258 8.42 10.91 4.02
N LEU A 259 8.45 10.03 3.01
CA LEU A 259 9.62 9.80 2.16
C LEU A 259 10.08 11.08 1.45
N ALA A 260 9.14 11.81 0.84
CA ALA A 260 9.44 13.07 0.18
C ALA A 260 10.01 14.12 1.17
N GLY A 261 9.37 14.28 2.33
CA GLY A 261 9.80 15.21 3.39
C GLY A 261 11.17 14.88 3.98
N ARG A 262 11.56 13.59 3.99
CA ARG A 262 12.88 13.12 4.42
C ARG A 262 13.94 13.15 3.32
N GLY A 263 13.63 13.72 2.15
CA GLY A 263 14.55 13.84 1.02
C GLY A 263 14.79 12.51 0.30
N ARG A 264 13.74 11.69 0.12
CA ARG A 264 13.77 10.45 -0.67
C ARG A 264 12.82 10.55 -1.89
N PRO A 265 13.07 11.48 -2.82
CA PRO A 265 12.15 11.75 -3.92
C PRO A 265 11.96 10.55 -4.86
N GLU A 266 13.00 9.76 -5.12
CA GLU A 266 12.90 8.55 -5.96
C GLU A 266 12.00 7.48 -5.33
N ALA A 267 12.16 7.25 -4.02
CA ALA A 267 11.30 6.31 -3.29
C ALA A 267 9.85 6.82 -3.24
N ALA A 268 9.64 8.10 -2.98
CA ALA A 268 8.31 8.70 -3.02
C ALA A 268 7.67 8.57 -4.41
N GLU A 269 8.43 8.75 -5.50
CA GLU A 269 7.97 8.58 -6.88
C GLU A 269 7.55 7.13 -7.17
N ASN A 270 8.32 6.14 -6.71
CA ASN A 270 7.95 4.73 -6.87
C ASN A 270 6.63 4.40 -6.15
N VAL A 271 6.49 4.86 -4.90
CA VAL A 271 5.25 4.69 -4.13
C VAL A 271 4.08 5.40 -4.82
N ARG A 272 4.28 6.64 -5.31
CA ARG A 272 3.27 7.39 -6.06
C ARG A 272 2.76 6.59 -7.27
N ARG A 273 3.66 6.00 -8.07
CA ARG A 273 3.25 5.20 -9.24
C ARG A 273 2.43 3.97 -8.83
N ALA A 274 2.83 3.27 -7.77
CA ALA A 274 2.09 2.12 -7.26
C ALA A 274 0.72 2.53 -6.70
N MET A 275 0.62 3.67 -6.00
CA MET A 275 -0.65 4.26 -5.58
C MET A 275 -1.55 4.58 -6.78
N GLY A 276 -0.98 5.09 -7.87
CA GLY A 276 -1.67 5.32 -9.14
C GLY A 276 -2.30 4.04 -9.69
N GLN A 277 -1.59 2.92 -9.67
CA GLN A 277 -2.16 1.62 -10.08
C GLN A 277 -3.30 1.17 -9.17
N LEU A 278 -3.16 1.38 -7.85
CA LEU A 278 -4.18 1.02 -6.88
C LEU A 278 -5.47 1.82 -7.08
N ILE A 279 -5.39 3.15 -7.19
CA ILE A 279 -6.60 3.97 -7.41
C ILE A 279 -7.24 3.66 -8.76
N LEU A 280 -6.45 3.47 -9.82
CA LEU A 280 -6.96 3.16 -11.16
C LEU A 280 -7.58 1.77 -11.29
N SER A 281 -7.32 0.86 -10.34
CA SER A 281 -7.96 -0.46 -10.32
C SER A 281 -9.48 -0.39 -10.07
N ASP A 282 -9.94 0.64 -9.36
CA ASP A 282 -11.34 0.95 -9.11
C ASP A 282 -11.48 2.42 -8.69
N THR A 283 -11.27 3.34 -9.63
CA THR A 283 -11.22 4.78 -9.32
C THR A 283 -12.49 5.24 -8.62
N ASN A 284 -13.65 4.85 -9.14
CA ASN A 284 -14.92 5.32 -8.59
C ASN A 284 -15.23 4.73 -7.23
N GLY A 285 -14.92 3.45 -6.98
CA GLY A 285 -15.07 2.84 -5.67
C GLY A 285 -14.12 3.48 -4.66
N VAL A 286 -12.82 3.50 -4.96
CA VAL A 286 -11.79 4.07 -4.07
C VAL A 286 -12.11 5.53 -3.72
N MET A 287 -12.45 6.34 -4.72
CA MET A 287 -12.75 7.76 -4.50
C MET A 287 -14.02 7.99 -3.67
N ARG A 288 -15.05 7.16 -3.89
CA ARG A 288 -16.26 7.19 -3.08
C ARG A 288 -15.96 6.90 -1.62
N GLU A 289 -15.16 5.88 -1.35
CA GLU A 289 -14.80 5.49 0.01
C GLU A 289 -13.85 6.51 0.65
N LEU A 290 -12.91 7.09 -0.10
CA LEU A 290 -12.10 8.22 0.36
C LEU A 290 -12.95 9.42 0.76
N ALA A 291 -13.99 9.74 -0.02
CA ALA A 291 -14.88 10.87 0.27
C ALA A 291 -15.85 10.60 1.44
N ALA A 292 -16.19 9.33 1.69
CA ALA A 292 -17.18 8.93 2.69
C ALA A 292 -16.58 8.59 4.06
N ASN A 293 -15.35 8.07 4.11
CA ASN A 293 -14.70 7.62 5.33
C ASN A 293 -14.23 8.81 6.17
N ARG A 294 -14.60 8.85 7.46
CA ARG A 294 -14.20 9.94 8.38
C ARG A 294 -12.69 10.18 8.45
N GLU A 295 -11.89 9.11 8.34
CA GLU A 295 -10.43 9.16 8.41
C GLU A 295 -9.81 9.87 7.20
N THR A 296 -10.48 9.83 6.04
CA THR A 296 -9.90 10.24 4.75
C THR A 296 -10.69 11.34 4.03
N ALA A 297 -11.92 11.61 4.46
CA ALA A 297 -12.84 12.58 3.85
C ALA A 297 -12.34 14.03 3.85
N ASN A 298 -11.26 14.34 4.58
CA ASN A 298 -10.65 15.66 4.53
C ASN A 298 -9.90 15.95 3.21
N GLY A 299 -9.66 14.94 2.36
CA GLY A 299 -9.00 15.13 1.06
C GLY A 299 -7.48 15.00 1.06
N SER A 300 -6.83 14.91 2.23
CA SER A 300 -5.37 15.07 2.33
C SER A 300 -4.62 13.98 1.57
N ALA A 301 -5.04 12.71 1.69
CA ALA A 301 -4.40 11.60 0.97
C ALA A 301 -4.39 11.81 -0.55
N LEU A 302 -5.53 12.19 -1.12
CA LEU A 302 -5.64 12.45 -2.55
C LEU A 302 -4.90 13.73 -2.95
N ALA A 303 -4.91 14.75 -2.10
CA ALA A 303 -4.22 16.00 -2.39
C ALA A 303 -2.69 15.82 -2.35
N SER A 304 -2.15 15.04 -1.41
CA SER A 304 -0.73 14.65 -1.41
C SER A 304 -0.35 13.88 -2.67
N TYR A 305 -1.18 12.90 -3.08
CA TYR A 305 -0.99 12.18 -4.34
C TYR A 305 -1.04 13.09 -5.57
N ALA A 306 -2.00 14.02 -5.61
CA ALA A 306 -2.14 14.99 -6.70
C ALA A 306 -0.95 15.94 -6.75
N LYS A 307 -0.50 16.46 -5.59
CA LYS A 307 0.69 17.31 -5.47
C LYS A 307 1.93 16.60 -6.00
N ALA A 308 2.15 15.36 -5.57
CA ALA A 308 3.27 14.55 -6.05
C ALA A 308 3.19 14.30 -7.57
N SER A 309 1.99 14.03 -8.10
CA SER A 309 1.80 13.78 -9.54
C SER A 309 1.97 15.05 -10.39
N LEU A 310 1.52 16.21 -9.90
CA LEU A 310 1.70 17.50 -10.56
C LEU A 310 3.18 17.91 -10.58
N ASN A 311 3.89 17.75 -9.46
CA ASN A 311 5.33 18.02 -9.38
C ASN A 311 6.16 17.08 -10.28
N ALA A 312 5.68 15.84 -10.49
CA ALA A 312 6.28 14.88 -11.40
C ALA A 312 5.83 15.06 -12.88
N GLU A 313 4.99 16.06 -13.17
CA GLU A 313 4.35 16.29 -14.48
C GLU A 313 3.57 15.06 -15.01
N ASP A 314 3.12 14.18 -14.11
CA ASP A 314 2.32 13.00 -14.44
C ASP A 314 0.83 13.36 -14.57
N PHE A 315 0.55 14.28 -15.49
CA PHE A 315 -0.80 14.74 -15.81
C PHE A 315 -1.70 13.62 -16.33
N ASN A 316 -1.12 12.54 -16.89
CA ASN A 316 -1.84 11.39 -17.40
C ASN A 316 -2.52 10.59 -16.29
N ALA A 317 -1.86 10.40 -15.14
CA ALA A 317 -2.48 9.71 -14.01
C ALA A 317 -3.72 10.46 -13.49
N LEU A 318 -3.59 11.79 -13.29
CA LEU A 318 -4.71 12.64 -12.86
C LEU A 318 -5.81 12.72 -13.93
N GLY A 319 -5.42 12.84 -15.20
CA GLY A 319 -6.36 12.86 -16.31
C GLY A 319 -7.17 11.57 -16.44
N GLU A 320 -6.54 10.42 -16.19
CA GLU A 320 -7.17 9.10 -16.20
C GLU A 320 -8.18 8.95 -15.06
N ILE A 321 -7.82 9.39 -13.84
CA ILE A 321 -8.72 9.42 -12.68
C ILE A 321 -9.96 10.27 -13.01
N GLN A 322 -9.77 11.49 -13.51
CA GLN A 322 -10.87 12.38 -13.88
C GLN A 322 -11.77 11.77 -14.97
N ALA A 323 -11.19 11.14 -15.99
CA ALA A 323 -11.95 10.48 -17.04
C ALA A 323 -12.81 9.34 -16.47
N GLN A 324 -12.25 8.51 -15.59
CA GLN A 324 -12.99 7.42 -14.95
C GLN A 324 -14.08 7.94 -14.00
N ILE A 325 -13.84 9.02 -13.26
CA ILE A 325 -14.88 9.67 -12.43
C ILE A 325 -16.08 10.09 -13.30
N SER A 326 -15.78 10.73 -14.44
CA SER A 326 -16.79 11.31 -15.33
C SER A 326 -17.55 10.25 -16.14
N LEU A 327 -16.88 9.19 -16.59
CA LEU A 327 -17.40 8.23 -17.57
C LEU A 327 -17.53 6.80 -17.02
N GLY A 328 -17.33 6.60 -15.71
CA GLY A 328 -17.23 5.28 -15.08
C GLY A 328 -15.86 4.62 -15.28
N ASN A 329 -15.56 3.57 -14.50
CA ASN A 329 -14.25 2.88 -14.56
C ASN A 329 -13.95 2.33 -15.97
N ALA A 330 -14.98 1.88 -16.70
CA ALA A 330 -14.87 1.41 -18.09
C ALA A 330 -14.85 2.55 -19.13
N LYS A 331 -15.04 3.80 -18.69
CA LYS A 331 -15.05 5.02 -19.51
C LYS A 331 -16.07 4.98 -20.66
N ASN A 332 -17.26 4.47 -20.38
CA ASN A 332 -18.30 4.23 -21.36
C ASN A 332 -19.70 4.69 -20.89
N GLU A 333 -19.80 5.33 -19.73
CA GLU A 333 -21.09 5.82 -19.22
C GLU A 333 -21.40 7.24 -19.72
N ASN A 334 -22.69 7.60 -19.74
CA ASN A 334 -23.11 8.97 -20.03
C ASN A 334 -22.79 9.86 -18.82
N PRO A 335 -21.96 10.92 -18.98
CA PRO A 335 -21.48 11.71 -17.85
C PRO A 335 -22.57 12.55 -17.19
N VAL A 336 -23.57 13.03 -17.94
CA VAL A 336 -24.71 13.77 -17.37
C VAL A 336 -25.54 12.82 -16.50
N ALA A 337 -25.97 11.68 -17.06
CA ALA A 337 -26.76 10.70 -16.34
C ALA A 337 -26.02 10.16 -15.11
N ARG A 338 -24.70 9.96 -15.22
CA ARG A 338 -23.86 9.52 -14.11
C ARG A 338 -23.77 10.58 -13.01
N PHE A 339 -23.52 11.84 -13.37
CA PHE A 339 -23.41 12.94 -12.42
C PHE A 339 -24.73 13.17 -11.65
N GLU A 340 -25.87 13.05 -12.34
CA GLU A 340 -27.20 13.22 -11.76
C GLU A 340 -27.75 11.95 -11.07
N ALA A 341 -27.06 10.82 -11.17
CA ALA A 341 -27.52 9.57 -10.60
C ALA A 341 -27.65 9.67 -9.06
N GLN A 342 -28.84 9.34 -8.57
CA GLN A 342 -29.13 9.25 -7.15
C GLN A 342 -28.91 7.83 -6.64
N VAL A 343 -28.21 7.73 -5.51
CA VAL A 343 -28.02 6.48 -4.78
C VAL A 343 -28.70 6.59 -3.43
N GLN A 344 -29.38 5.54 -3.01
CA GLN A 344 -29.98 5.47 -1.69
C GLN A 344 -28.87 5.38 -0.64
N ALA A 345 -28.84 6.33 0.30
CA ALA A 345 -27.91 6.31 1.42
C ALA A 345 -28.38 5.34 2.51
N PRO A 346 -27.44 4.69 3.24
CA PRO A 346 -27.75 4.00 4.49
C PRO A 346 -28.31 5.01 5.49
N GLY A 347 -29.63 5.04 5.67
CA GLY A 347 -30.33 6.07 6.46
C GLY A 347 -31.56 6.71 5.80
N GLY A 348 -31.88 6.35 4.55
CA GLY A 348 -33.18 6.68 3.95
C GLY A 348 -33.24 7.94 3.09
N GLY A 349 -32.11 8.63 2.85
CA GLY A 349 -32.02 9.77 1.92
C GLY A 349 -31.42 9.39 0.56
N GLN A 350 -31.71 10.17 -0.47
CA GLN A 350 -31.02 10.08 -1.77
C GLN A 350 -29.75 10.95 -1.75
N ARG A 351 -28.64 10.43 -2.27
CA ARG A 351 -27.37 11.15 -2.41
C ARG A 351 -26.90 11.14 -3.85
N PHE A 352 -26.23 12.22 -4.25
CA PHE A 352 -25.59 12.35 -5.56
C PHE A 352 -24.12 11.93 -5.46
N VAL A 353 -23.89 10.65 -5.16
CA VAL A 353 -22.54 10.15 -4.78
C VAL A 353 -21.50 10.39 -5.87
N ASN A 354 -21.88 10.30 -7.14
CA ASN A 354 -20.95 10.55 -8.25
C ASN A 354 -20.57 12.05 -8.34
N ALA A 355 -21.51 12.96 -8.06
CA ALA A 355 -21.24 14.39 -7.98
C ALA A 355 -20.36 14.73 -6.76
N GLU A 356 -20.60 14.09 -5.61
CA GLU A 356 -19.76 14.23 -4.42
C GLU A 356 -18.32 13.75 -4.69
N THR A 357 -18.15 12.59 -5.34
CA THR A 357 -16.84 12.06 -5.74
C THR A 357 -16.11 13.00 -6.71
N ALA A 358 -16.81 13.58 -7.68
CA ALA A 358 -16.24 14.59 -8.57
C ALA A 358 -15.81 15.85 -7.80
N GLY A 359 -16.62 16.29 -6.82
CA GLY A 359 -16.28 17.42 -5.95
C GLY A 359 -15.06 17.15 -5.08
N TYR A 360 -14.97 15.94 -4.50
CA TYR A 360 -13.82 15.49 -3.71
C TYR A 360 -12.53 15.51 -4.53
N TYR A 361 -12.56 14.96 -5.75
CA TYR A 361 -11.42 15.03 -6.68
C TYR A 361 -11.04 16.48 -6.99
N ALA A 362 -12.01 17.31 -7.38
CA ALA A 362 -11.77 18.71 -7.69
C ALA A 362 -11.10 19.44 -6.52
N GLY A 363 -11.57 19.18 -5.29
CA GLY A 363 -11.10 19.85 -4.09
C GLY A 363 -9.68 19.46 -3.73
N ALA A 364 -9.37 18.17 -3.81
CA ALA A 364 -8.04 17.65 -3.56
C ALA A 364 -7.01 18.17 -4.59
N VAL A 365 -7.35 18.18 -5.89
CA VAL A 365 -6.47 18.73 -6.93
C VAL A 365 -6.31 20.25 -6.77
N SER A 366 -7.38 20.99 -6.48
CA SER A 366 -7.30 22.43 -6.17
C SER A 366 -6.40 22.71 -4.97
N ALA A 367 -6.51 21.93 -3.89
CA ALA A 367 -5.66 22.07 -2.70
C ALA A 367 -4.19 21.78 -3.04
N ALA A 368 -3.92 20.72 -3.79
CA ALA A 368 -2.58 20.38 -4.26
C ALA A 368 -1.93 21.50 -5.09
N VAL A 369 -2.67 22.07 -6.05
CA VAL A 369 -2.18 23.16 -6.90
C VAL A 369 -1.86 24.42 -6.09
N LYS A 370 -2.71 24.77 -5.12
CA LYS A 370 -2.47 25.93 -4.23
C LYS A 370 -1.29 25.73 -3.29
N ASP A 371 -1.03 24.49 -2.91
CA ASP A 371 0.13 24.15 -2.08
C ASP A 371 1.44 24.18 -2.87
N ILE A 372 1.41 23.83 -4.16
CA ILE A 372 2.56 23.94 -5.07
C ILE A 372 2.93 25.41 -5.34
N THR A 373 1.94 26.25 -5.68
CA THR A 373 2.19 27.63 -6.08
C THR A 373 1.04 28.56 -5.73
N GLN A 374 1.38 29.80 -5.38
CA GLN A 374 0.43 30.90 -5.18
C GLN A 374 0.25 31.75 -6.44
N ASP A 375 1.03 31.53 -7.50
CA ASP A 375 0.92 32.26 -8.75
C ASP A 375 -0.28 31.76 -9.58
N ALA A 376 -1.24 32.66 -9.82
CA ALA A 376 -2.49 32.30 -10.50
C ALA A 376 -2.29 31.79 -11.94
N LYS A 377 -1.21 32.20 -12.62
CA LYS A 377 -0.90 31.74 -13.96
C LYS A 377 -0.33 30.32 -13.92
N GLU A 378 0.62 30.04 -13.04
CA GLU A 378 1.17 28.71 -12.84
C GLU A 378 0.08 27.71 -12.39
N GLN A 379 -0.80 28.11 -11.47
CA GLN A 379 -1.97 27.29 -11.11
C GLN A 379 -2.83 26.97 -12.34
N GLY A 380 -3.08 27.98 -13.18
CA GLY A 380 -3.82 27.82 -14.43
C GLY A 380 -3.14 26.86 -15.40
N ASP A 381 -1.82 26.90 -15.49
CA ASP A 381 -1.02 26.06 -16.40
C ASP A 381 -1.01 24.59 -15.94
N LEU A 382 -0.87 24.32 -14.64
CA LEU A 382 -0.97 22.97 -14.07
C LEU A 382 -2.34 22.33 -14.32
N ILE A 383 -3.42 23.07 -14.09
CA ILE A 383 -4.78 22.60 -14.37
C ILE A 383 -4.98 22.39 -15.88
N ASN A 384 -4.54 23.34 -16.72
CA ASN A 384 -4.66 23.21 -18.18
C ASN A 384 -3.93 21.95 -18.69
N ALA A 385 -2.75 21.63 -18.17
CA ALA A 385 -1.99 20.44 -18.54
C ALA A 385 -2.75 19.15 -18.19
N THR A 386 -3.34 19.10 -16.98
CA THR A 386 -4.20 18.00 -16.55
C THR A 386 -5.41 17.86 -17.50
N LEU A 387 -6.15 18.94 -17.77
CA LEU A 387 -7.33 18.91 -18.63
C LEU A 387 -7.01 18.49 -20.08
N LYS A 388 -5.87 18.91 -20.62
CA LYS A 388 -5.39 18.46 -21.95
C LYS A 388 -5.11 16.96 -21.97
N SER A 389 -4.58 16.41 -20.87
CA SER A 389 -4.40 14.96 -20.75
C SER A 389 -5.74 14.23 -20.74
N VAL A 390 -6.73 14.72 -19.99
CA VAL A 390 -8.08 14.13 -19.97
C VAL A 390 -8.66 14.06 -21.40
N LEU A 391 -8.59 15.15 -22.17
CA LEU A 391 -9.04 15.13 -23.57
C LEU A 391 -8.34 14.05 -24.39
N THR A 392 -7.01 13.97 -24.27
CA THR A 392 -6.20 12.98 -24.99
C THR A 392 -6.60 11.54 -24.65
N ILE A 393 -6.90 11.27 -23.39
CA ILE A 393 -7.36 9.95 -22.91
C ILE A 393 -8.74 9.63 -23.49
N VAL A 394 -9.65 10.59 -23.45
CA VAL A 394 -11.04 10.43 -23.91
C VAL A 394 -11.09 10.25 -25.43
N ASP A 395 -10.28 10.99 -26.19
CA ASP A 395 -10.15 10.82 -27.64
C ASP A 395 -9.64 9.41 -28.01
N LYS A 396 -8.65 8.88 -27.26
CA LYS A 396 -8.14 7.51 -27.47
C LYS A 396 -9.20 6.44 -27.18
N THR A 397 -10.05 6.65 -26.18
CA THR A 397 -11.16 5.73 -25.90
C THR A 397 -12.25 5.79 -26.97
N ALA A 398 -12.53 6.97 -27.54
CA ALA A 398 -13.51 7.13 -28.61
C ALA A 398 -13.10 6.35 -29.88
N GLY A 399 -11.79 6.32 -30.20
CA GLY A 399 -11.26 5.56 -31.34
C GLY A 399 -11.30 4.04 -31.19
N ARG A 400 -11.62 3.51 -30.00
CA ARG A 400 -11.71 2.07 -29.69
C ARG A 400 -13.13 1.57 -29.47
N ALA A 401 -14.16 2.39 -29.68
CA ALA A 401 -15.54 2.02 -29.41
C ALA A 401 -15.96 0.78 -30.22
N HIS A 402 -16.15 -0.34 -29.52
CA HIS A 402 -16.71 -1.57 -30.08
C HIS A 402 -18.19 -1.35 -30.40
N PRO A 403 -18.68 -1.65 -31.62
CA PRO A 403 -20.07 -1.45 -32.01
C PRO A 403 -21.09 -2.31 -31.23
N ALA A 404 -20.63 -3.22 -30.37
CA ALA A 404 -21.48 -4.16 -29.63
C ALA A 404 -22.10 -3.61 -28.33
N VAL A 405 -21.66 -2.44 -27.82
CA VAL A 405 -22.07 -1.95 -26.48
C VAL A 405 -23.02 -0.74 -26.51
N GLY A 406 -23.48 -0.31 -27.69
CA GLY A 406 -24.52 0.73 -27.81
C GLY A 406 -24.16 2.15 -27.34
N ILE A 407 -22.98 2.35 -26.75
CA ILE A 407 -22.46 3.68 -26.38
C ILE A 407 -21.76 4.26 -27.60
N GLY A 408 -22.47 5.14 -28.30
CA GLY A 408 -21.99 5.76 -29.52
C GLY A 408 -20.90 6.81 -29.27
N ALA A 409 -20.07 7.03 -30.29
CA ALA A 409 -19.16 8.18 -30.39
C ALA A 409 -19.84 9.54 -30.11
N SER A 410 -21.18 9.60 -30.14
CA SER A 410 -22.00 10.73 -29.73
C SER A 410 -21.82 11.11 -28.25
N VAL A 411 -21.80 10.17 -27.31
CA VAL A 411 -21.74 10.47 -25.86
C VAL A 411 -20.38 11.07 -25.48
N LEU A 412 -19.28 10.50 -26.01
CA LEU A 412 -17.93 11.07 -25.84
C LEU A 412 -17.77 12.42 -26.53
N LYS A 413 -18.37 12.58 -27.71
CA LYS A 413 -18.39 13.84 -28.45
C LYS A 413 -19.17 14.91 -27.69
N GLU A 414 -20.27 14.57 -27.03
CA GLU A 414 -21.04 15.50 -26.19
C GLU A 414 -20.24 15.92 -24.94
N TRP A 415 -19.64 14.99 -24.20
CA TRP A 415 -18.82 15.34 -23.02
C TRP A 415 -17.59 16.18 -23.37
N THR A 416 -16.87 15.79 -24.43
CA THR A 416 -15.71 16.55 -24.90
C THR A 416 -16.16 17.93 -25.38
N GLN A 417 -17.19 18.03 -26.24
CA GLN A 417 -17.66 19.31 -26.79
C GLN A 417 -18.30 20.24 -25.74
N PHE A 418 -18.96 19.72 -24.71
CA PHE A 418 -19.77 20.53 -23.78
C PHE A 418 -19.17 20.72 -22.38
N GLY A 419 -18.30 19.82 -21.92
CA GLY A 419 -17.64 19.93 -20.60
C GLY A 419 -16.22 20.45 -20.73
N VAL A 420 -15.29 19.55 -21.07
CA VAL A 420 -13.84 19.85 -20.99
C VAL A 420 -13.34 20.75 -22.13
N LYS A 421 -13.81 20.56 -23.36
CA LYS A 421 -13.48 21.48 -24.46
C LYS A 421 -14.19 22.82 -24.29
N ALA A 422 -15.40 22.87 -23.74
CA ALA A 422 -16.04 24.15 -23.40
C ALA A 422 -15.30 24.87 -22.26
N ALA A 423 -14.85 24.16 -21.22
CA ALA A 423 -14.02 24.72 -20.16
C ALA A 423 -12.69 25.29 -20.70
N MET A 424 -12.11 24.63 -21.71
CA MET A 424 -10.98 25.18 -22.47
C MET A 424 -11.42 26.32 -23.38
N ASP A 425 -12.22 26.09 -24.43
CA ASP A 425 -12.61 27.03 -25.49
C ASP A 425 -13.39 28.27 -25.01
N ALA A 426 -14.32 28.14 -24.06
CA ALA A 426 -15.14 29.26 -23.59
C ALA A 426 -14.35 30.23 -22.68
N LYS A 427 -13.18 29.81 -22.18
CA LYS A 427 -12.48 30.48 -21.07
C LYS A 427 -10.95 30.49 -21.21
N ILE A 428 -10.42 30.46 -22.44
CA ILE A 428 -9.03 30.87 -22.78
C ILE A 428 -8.92 32.41 -22.75
N SER A 429 -9.31 33.04 -21.65
CA SER A 429 -8.73 34.31 -21.26
C SER A 429 -7.97 34.04 -19.96
N GLY A 430 -6.84 34.72 -19.73
CA GLY A 430 -6.14 34.65 -18.44
C GLY A 430 -6.94 35.16 -17.24
N GLN A 431 -8.26 35.35 -17.39
CA GLN A 431 -9.16 35.95 -16.41
C GLN A 431 -9.97 34.91 -15.60
N VAL A 432 -9.88 33.62 -15.93
CA VAL A 432 -10.63 32.56 -15.23
C VAL A 432 -9.70 31.78 -14.31
N SER A 433 -10.10 31.64 -13.05
CA SER A 433 -9.28 30.99 -12.02
C SER A 433 -9.07 29.50 -12.32
N ALA A 434 -7.98 28.93 -11.82
CA ALA A 434 -7.68 27.50 -11.94
C ALA A 434 -8.79 26.64 -11.32
N ASP A 435 -9.33 27.07 -10.17
CA ASP A 435 -10.46 26.46 -9.47
C ASP A 435 -11.72 26.41 -10.36
N ASP A 436 -12.06 27.52 -11.02
CA ASP A 436 -13.21 27.55 -11.93
C ASP A 436 -13.02 26.58 -13.10
N LYS A 437 -11.84 26.54 -13.71
CA LYS A 437 -11.57 25.63 -14.84
C LYS A 437 -11.79 24.17 -14.44
N LEU A 438 -11.31 23.78 -13.26
CA LEU A 438 -11.47 22.43 -12.75
C LEU A 438 -12.94 22.12 -12.42
N PHE A 439 -13.66 23.07 -11.82
CA PHE A 439 -15.11 22.99 -11.61
C PHE A 439 -15.85 22.69 -12.93
N TRP A 440 -15.61 23.50 -13.97
CA TRP A 440 -16.30 23.39 -15.27
C TRP A 440 -15.94 22.10 -16.01
N ALA A 441 -14.78 21.52 -15.73
CA ALA A 441 -14.35 20.27 -16.36
C ALA A 441 -15.00 19.02 -15.75
N LEU A 442 -15.54 19.12 -14.53
CA LEU A 442 -16.12 18.00 -13.77
C LEU A 442 -17.63 18.08 -13.62
N VAL A 443 -18.22 19.28 -13.77
CA VAL A 443 -19.67 19.46 -13.87
C VAL A 443 -20.05 19.39 -15.36
N PRO A 444 -20.79 18.36 -15.80
CA PRO A 444 -21.17 18.24 -17.21
C PRO A 444 -22.13 19.38 -17.62
N SER A 445 -22.10 19.77 -18.88
CA SER A 445 -23.04 20.74 -19.46
C SER A 445 -24.01 20.06 -20.43
N VAL A 446 -25.23 20.56 -20.52
CA VAL A 446 -26.27 20.17 -21.48
C VAL A 446 -26.59 21.36 -22.38
N ALA A 447 -26.79 21.09 -23.68
CA ALA A 447 -27.32 22.08 -24.58
C ALA A 447 -28.83 22.23 -24.34
N SER A 448 -29.28 23.38 -23.81
CA SER A 448 -30.70 23.64 -23.55
C SER A 448 -31.42 24.19 -24.79
N ARG A 449 -30.70 24.92 -25.65
CA ARG A 449 -31.18 25.48 -26.93
C ARG A 449 -30.02 25.83 -27.86
N THR A 450 -30.30 26.19 -29.09
CA THR A 450 -29.29 26.77 -30.01
C THR A 450 -29.44 28.30 -30.01
N LEU A 451 -28.37 29.02 -29.69
CA LEU A 451 -28.31 30.48 -29.75
C LEU A 451 -28.48 30.97 -31.20
N PRO A 452 -28.90 32.23 -31.42
CA PRO A 452 -29.07 32.80 -32.75
C PRO A 452 -27.81 32.79 -33.64
N ASN A 453 -26.63 32.65 -33.03
CA ASN A 453 -25.34 32.53 -33.72
C ASN A 453 -24.98 31.07 -34.10
N GLY A 454 -25.92 30.13 -33.97
CA GLY A 454 -25.74 28.71 -34.31
C GLY A 454 -24.93 27.91 -33.28
N ARG A 455 -24.52 28.52 -32.16
CA ARG A 455 -23.85 27.80 -31.07
C ARG A 455 -24.88 27.21 -30.10
N PRO A 456 -24.62 26.03 -29.52
CA PRO A 456 -25.43 25.52 -28.42
C PRO A 456 -25.31 26.44 -27.20
N ASP A 457 -26.45 26.79 -26.60
CA ASP A 457 -26.55 27.42 -25.29
C ASP A 457 -26.35 26.33 -24.25
N LEU A 458 -25.21 26.39 -23.57
CA LEU A 458 -24.79 25.37 -22.62
C LEU A 458 -25.24 25.79 -21.23
N GLU A 459 -26.18 25.03 -20.67
CA GLU A 459 -26.53 25.11 -19.26
C GLU A 459 -25.81 23.98 -18.51
N GLN A 460 -25.43 24.23 -17.25
CA GLN A 460 -24.86 23.16 -16.44
C GLN A 460 -25.91 22.04 -16.30
N ALA A 461 -25.51 20.81 -16.61
CA ALA A 461 -26.29 19.60 -16.42
C ALA A 461 -26.23 19.15 -14.96
N ALA A 462 -26.56 20.09 -14.09
CA ALA A 462 -26.65 19.89 -12.67
C ALA A 462 -28.04 20.36 -12.26
N SER A 463 -28.94 19.41 -12.01
CA SER A 463 -30.03 19.69 -11.08
C SER A 463 -29.46 20.38 -9.82
N SER A 464 -30.25 21.27 -9.21
CA SER A 464 -29.82 21.99 -8.00
C SER A 464 -29.27 21.05 -6.92
N GLY A 465 -29.77 19.81 -6.86
CA GLY A 465 -29.30 18.75 -5.97
C GLY A 465 -27.88 18.26 -6.29
N ALA A 466 -27.62 17.78 -7.51
CA ALA A 466 -26.30 17.25 -7.89
C ALA A 466 -25.22 18.34 -7.85
N GLY A 467 -25.54 19.54 -8.35
CA GLY A 467 -24.63 20.69 -8.29
C GLY A 467 -24.31 21.12 -6.86
N SER A 468 -25.31 21.14 -5.97
CA SER A 468 -25.09 21.45 -4.55
C SER A 468 -24.23 20.39 -3.86
N ALA A 469 -24.41 19.11 -4.19
CA ALA A 469 -23.62 18.02 -3.62
C ALA A 469 -22.15 18.10 -4.06
N PHE A 470 -21.90 18.33 -5.35
CA PHE A 470 -20.56 18.59 -5.88
C PHE A 470 -19.91 19.77 -5.15
N ASN A 471 -20.59 20.93 -5.13
CA ASN A 471 -20.04 22.17 -4.61
C ASN A 471 -19.74 22.08 -3.11
N GLY A 472 -20.64 21.43 -2.34
CA GLY A 472 -20.42 21.18 -0.92
C GLY A 472 -19.15 20.37 -0.66
N THR A 473 -18.99 19.23 -1.34
CA THR A 473 -17.80 18.39 -1.16
C THR A 473 -16.53 19.07 -1.68
N TRP A 474 -16.62 19.79 -2.80
CA TRP A 474 -15.50 20.53 -3.37
C TRP A 474 -14.93 21.56 -2.38
N ILE A 475 -15.78 22.41 -1.82
CA ILE A 475 -15.39 23.45 -0.87
C ILE A 475 -14.75 22.81 0.37
N VAL A 476 -15.42 21.82 0.98
CA VAL A 476 -14.92 21.15 2.19
C VAL A 476 -13.56 20.54 1.94
N THR A 477 -13.41 19.76 0.87
CA THR A 477 -12.15 19.07 0.56
C THR A 477 -11.04 20.07 0.27
N ARG A 478 -11.31 21.11 -0.52
CA ARG A 478 -10.33 22.15 -0.88
C ARG A 478 -9.80 22.91 0.34
N GLU A 479 -10.65 23.14 1.34
CA GLU A 479 -10.30 23.92 2.53
C GLU A 479 -9.65 23.09 3.65
N HIS A 480 -9.93 21.79 3.70
CA HIS A 480 -9.45 20.91 4.78
C HIS A 480 -8.27 20.02 4.38
N ALA A 481 -8.05 19.79 3.09
CA ALA A 481 -6.94 18.97 2.63
C ALA A 481 -5.59 19.64 2.95
N LYS A 482 -4.65 18.86 3.47
CA LYS A 482 -3.29 19.30 3.82
C LYS A 482 -2.26 18.43 3.07
N PRO A 483 -1.85 18.84 1.85
CA PRO A 483 -1.08 18.02 0.92
C PRO A 483 0.40 17.76 1.29
#